data_AF-A0A218QIW7-F1
#
_entry.id   AF-A0A218QIW7-F1
#
_cell.length_a   1.000
_cell.length_b   1.000
_cell.length_c   1.000
_cell.angle_alpha   90.00
_cell.angle_beta   90.00
_cell.angle_gamma   90.00
#
_symmetry.space_group_name_H-M   'P 1'
#
loop_
_entity.id
_entity.type
_entity.pdbx_description
1 polymer ?
#
loop_
_entity_poly.entity_id
_entity_poly.type
_entity_poly.pdbx_seq_one_letter_code
_entity_poly.pdbx_strand_id
1 'polypeptide(L)'
;MSLVGGHPALIRIALYYVCSGVITLEDLVQEALDNGGIYRYHLWRHWAKLQETPSLAKIYEKVVRTEESISLNPIEAYKLDSMGLICFKGDRIKPHCELYRAYFAKQLSAIV
;
A
#
# COMPACT_ATOMS: atom_id res chain seq x y z
N MET A 1 -2.94 -0.68 14.98
CA MET A 1 -1.62 -0.67 14.30
C MET A 1 -1.55 -1.52 13.03
N SER A 2 -2.55 -2.34 12.69
CA SER A 2 -2.54 -3.16 11.46
C SER A 2 -2.56 -2.34 10.16
N LEU A 3 -3.13 -1.14 10.18
CA LEU A 3 -3.33 -0.31 8.99
C LEU A 3 -2.03 -0.06 8.20
N VAL A 4 -0.96 0.34 8.88
CA VAL A 4 0.32 0.70 8.24
C VAL A 4 1.39 -0.39 8.35
N GLY A 5 1.08 -1.51 9.01
CA GLY A 5 1.91 -2.73 9.01
C GLY A 5 3.37 -2.54 9.45
N GLY A 6 3.67 -1.57 10.32
CA GLY A 6 5.05 -1.31 10.75
C GLY A 6 5.88 -0.45 9.78
N HIS A 7 5.32 0.05 8.67
CA HIS A 7 6.06 0.77 7.64
C HIS A 7 6.62 2.11 8.19
N PRO A 8 7.95 2.29 8.30
CA PRO A 8 8.53 3.43 9.02
C PRO A 8 8.10 4.80 8.50
N ALA A 9 8.01 4.96 7.17
CA ALA A 9 7.56 6.23 6.58
C ALA A 9 6.09 6.56 6.91
N LEU A 10 5.21 5.57 6.90
CA LEU A 10 3.79 5.76 7.24
C LEU A 10 3.64 6.03 8.73
N ILE A 11 4.35 5.30 9.59
CA ILE A 11 4.36 5.57 11.04
C ILE A 11 4.81 6.99 11.33
N ARG A 12 5.88 7.46 10.67
CA ARG A 12 6.35 8.84 10.86
C ARG A 12 5.30 9.87 10.47
N ILE A 13 4.60 9.67 9.34
CA ILE A 13 3.49 10.55 8.92
C ILE A 13 2.37 10.52 9.96
N ALA A 14 1.95 9.32 10.40
CA ALA A 14 0.90 9.15 11.40
C ALA A 14 1.22 9.92 12.69
N LEU A 15 2.41 9.69 13.24
CA LEU A 15 2.85 10.31 14.49
C LEU A 15 2.94 11.83 14.35
N TYR A 16 3.42 12.34 13.22
CA TYR A 16 3.49 13.79 12.99
C TYR A 16 2.10 14.45 13.10
N TYR A 17 1.10 13.93 12.39
CA TYR A 17 -0.23 14.53 12.36
C TYR A 17 -0.99 14.33 13.68
N VAL A 18 -0.87 13.17 14.31
CA VAL A 18 -1.52 12.87 15.60
C VAL A 18 -0.89 13.69 16.73
N CYS A 19 0.43 13.72 16.85
CA CYS A 19 1.10 14.49 17.91
C CYS A 19 0.95 16.00 17.74
N SER A 20 0.73 16.47 16.51
CA SER A 20 0.43 17.89 16.24
C SER A 20 -1.03 18.28 16.53
N GLY A 21 -1.87 17.32 16.93
CA GLY A 21 -3.29 17.57 17.24
C GLY A 21 -4.15 17.86 16.02
N VAL A 22 -3.67 17.56 14.80
CA VAL A 22 -4.39 17.84 13.55
C VAL A 22 -5.51 16.81 13.33
N ILE A 23 -5.31 15.57 13.76
CA ILE A 23 -6.24 14.46 13.55
C ILE A 23 -6.18 13.48 14.72
N THR A 24 -7.31 12.86 15.05
CA THR A 24 -7.35 11.76 16.03
C THR A 24 -6.85 10.45 15.40
N LEU A 25 -6.58 9.44 16.22
CA LEU A 25 -6.16 8.14 15.70
C LEU A 25 -7.33 7.46 14.95
N GLU A 26 -8.54 7.64 15.45
CA GLU A 26 -9.79 7.11 14.87
C GLU A 26 -10.05 7.73 13.50
N ASP A 27 -10.01 9.06 13.40
CA ASP A 27 -10.23 9.78 12.14
C ASP A 27 -9.14 9.44 11.11
N LEU A 28 -7.89 9.31 11.55
CA LEU A 28 -6.78 8.91 10.69
C LEU A 28 -7.04 7.56 10.03
N VAL A 29 -7.56 6.57 10.77
CA VAL A 29 -7.85 5.26 10.21
C VAL A 29 -9.00 5.32 9.21
N GLN A 30 -10.08 6.07 9.52
CA GLN A 30 -11.22 6.23 8.62
C GLN A 30 -10.80 6.94 7.32
N GLU A 31 -10.20 8.13 7.42
CA GLU A 31 -9.79 8.92 6.24
C GLU A 31 -8.79 8.16 5.35
N ALA A 32 -7.85 7.45 5.97
CA ALA A 32 -6.85 6.67 5.24
C ALA A 32 -7.49 5.56 4.38
N LEU A 33 -8.53 4.90 4.88
CA LEU A 33 -9.24 3.84 4.16
C LEU A 33 -10.20 4.38 3.09
N ASP A 34 -10.74 5.58 3.29
CA ASP A 34 -11.66 6.20 2.34
C ASP A 34 -10.95 6.72 1.10
N ASN A 35 -9.94 7.58 1.29
CA ASN A 35 -9.30 8.32 0.19
C ASN A 35 -7.78 8.48 0.31
N GLY A 36 -7.17 7.78 1.28
CA GLY A 36 -5.74 7.84 1.60
C GLY A 36 -5.39 8.86 2.70
N GLY A 37 -6.27 9.81 3.03
CA GLY A 37 -6.09 10.79 4.10
C GLY A 37 -4.71 11.47 4.08
N ILE A 38 -4.09 11.58 5.26
CA ILE A 38 -2.73 12.11 5.44
C ILE A 38 -1.64 11.35 4.65
N TYR A 39 -1.93 10.13 4.16
CA TYR A 39 -1.00 9.32 3.37
C TYR A 39 -1.16 9.53 1.85
N ARG A 40 -2.12 10.34 1.40
CA ARG A 40 -2.45 10.50 -0.03
C ARG A 40 -1.23 10.77 -0.90
N TYR A 41 -0.37 11.71 -0.52
CA TYR A 41 0.84 12.03 -1.30
C TYR A 41 1.80 10.83 -1.38
N HIS A 42 1.94 10.09 -0.28
CA HIS A 42 2.76 8.88 -0.27
C HIS A 42 2.20 7.82 -1.22
N LEU A 43 0.90 7.58 -1.18
CA LEU A 43 0.20 6.63 -2.04
C LEU A 43 0.28 7.03 -3.53
N TRP A 44 0.12 8.31 -3.84
CA TRP A 44 0.23 8.84 -5.21
C TRP A 44 1.59 8.63 -5.83
N ARG A 45 2.67 8.78 -5.08
CA ARG A 45 4.03 8.51 -5.60
C ARG A 45 4.19 7.06 -6.03
N HIS A 46 3.64 6.12 -5.25
CA HIS A 46 3.65 4.71 -5.63
C HIS A 46 2.73 4.45 -6.82
N TRP A 47 1.54 5.06 -6.85
CA TRP A 47 0.62 4.94 -7.97
C TRP A 47 1.23 5.43 -9.29
N ALA A 48 1.87 6.60 -9.30
CA ALA A 48 2.55 7.15 -10.48
C ALA A 48 3.63 6.18 -11.01
N LYS A 49 4.47 5.63 -10.12
CA LYS A 49 5.47 4.61 -10.50
C LYS A 49 4.85 3.33 -11.07
N LEU A 50 3.70 2.91 -10.55
CA LEU A 50 2.98 1.76 -11.10
C LEU A 50 2.42 2.07 -12.49
N GLN A 51 1.94 3.30 -12.74
CA GLN A 51 1.46 3.71 -14.07
C GLN A 51 2.56 3.71 -15.14
N GLU A 52 3.79 4.04 -14.75
CA GLU A 52 4.96 3.97 -15.67
C GLU A 52 5.25 2.53 -16.13
N THR A 53 4.83 1.52 -15.37
CA THR A 53 5.04 0.10 -15.71
C THR A 53 3.72 -0.68 -15.63
N PRO A 54 2.89 -0.68 -16.69
CA PRO A 54 1.56 -1.31 -16.67
C PRO A 54 1.56 -2.80 -16.34
N SER A 55 2.60 -3.54 -16.73
CA SER A 55 2.75 -4.96 -16.36
C SER A 55 2.87 -5.14 -14.85
N LEU A 56 3.67 -4.29 -14.19
CA LEU A 56 3.87 -4.31 -12.75
C LEU A 56 2.59 -3.89 -12.01
N ALA A 57 1.85 -2.91 -12.54
CA ALA A 57 0.55 -2.51 -12.00
C ALA A 57 -0.47 -3.67 -12.02
N LYS A 58 -0.59 -4.39 -13.14
CA LYS A 58 -1.49 -5.56 -13.25
C LYS A 58 -1.12 -6.67 -12.27
N ILE A 59 0.18 -6.90 -12.07
CA ILE A 59 0.64 -7.89 -11.10
C ILE A 59 0.30 -7.44 -9.68
N TYR A 60 0.57 -6.19 -9.36
CA TYR A 60 0.27 -5.65 -8.05
C TYR A 60 -1.23 -5.64 -7.74
N GLU A 61 -2.08 -5.39 -8.75
CA GLU A 61 -3.53 -5.54 -8.63
C GLU A 61 -3.91 -6.95 -8.14
N LYS A 62 -3.28 -7.99 -8.71
CA LYS A 62 -3.49 -9.38 -8.24
C LYS A 62 -3.05 -9.56 -6.79
N VAL A 63 -1.90 -8.98 -6.40
CA VAL A 63 -1.39 -9.07 -5.01
C VAL A 63 -2.40 -8.47 -4.02
N VAL A 64 -2.98 -7.31 -4.33
CA VAL A 64 -3.89 -6.62 -3.40
C VAL A 64 -5.29 -7.21 -3.37
N ARG A 65 -5.73 -7.89 -4.44
CA ARG A 65 -7.05 -8.55 -4.50
C ARG A 65 -7.08 -9.96 -3.93
N THR A 66 -5.95 -10.67 -3.95
CA THR A 66 -5.91 -12.06 -3.51
C THR A 66 -5.74 -12.13 -2.00
N GLU A 67 -6.60 -12.89 -1.31
CA GLU A 67 -6.42 -13.20 0.12
C GLU A 67 -5.28 -14.20 0.34
N GLU A 68 -5.11 -15.10 -0.64
CA GLU A 68 -4.05 -16.08 -0.73
C GLU A 68 -2.78 -15.52 -1.39
N SER A 69 -1.66 -16.15 -1.08
CA SER A 69 -0.37 -15.76 -1.61
C SER A 69 -0.20 -16.14 -3.06
N ILE A 70 0.24 -15.19 -3.88
CA ILE A 70 0.54 -15.45 -5.28
C ILE A 70 2.04 -15.68 -5.49
N SER A 71 2.37 -16.64 -6.36
CA SER A 71 3.73 -16.83 -6.84
C SER A 71 4.00 -15.85 -7.99
N LEU A 72 5.03 -15.03 -7.85
CA LEU A 72 5.47 -14.07 -8.86
C LEU A 72 6.84 -14.46 -9.41
N ASN A 73 7.17 -13.98 -10.62
CA ASN A 73 8.54 -14.06 -11.10
C ASN A 73 9.46 -13.29 -10.14
N PRO A 74 10.65 -13.82 -9.80
CA PRO A 74 11.61 -13.15 -8.91
C PRO A 74 11.90 -11.69 -9.26
N ILE A 75 11.95 -11.34 -10.55
CA ILE A 75 12.21 -9.96 -11.00
C ILE A 75 11.04 -9.02 -10.64
N GLU A 76 9.81 -9.50 -10.79
CA GLU A 76 8.59 -8.72 -10.50
C GLU A 76 8.41 -8.56 -9.00
N ALA A 77 8.64 -9.64 -8.24
CA ALA A 77 8.63 -9.61 -6.79
C ALA A 77 9.67 -8.62 -6.26
N TYR A 78 10.91 -8.69 -6.75
CA TYR A 78 11.97 -7.76 -6.36
C TYR A 78 11.63 -6.29 -6.66
N LYS A 79 11.01 -6.00 -7.81
CA LYS A 79 10.57 -4.63 -8.13
C LYS A 79 9.51 -4.13 -7.16
N LEU A 80 8.51 -4.94 -6.81
CA LEU A 80 7.47 -4.55 -5.87
C LEU A 80 8.01 -4.42 -4.43
N ASP A 81 8.93 -5.29 -4.04
CA ASP A 81 9.56 -5.31 -2.72
C ASP A 81 10.49 -4.10 -2.53
N SER A 82 11.32 -3.77 -3.53
CA SER A 82 12.17 -2.56 -3.51
C SER A 82 11.36 -1.26 -3.50
N MET A 83 10.11 -1.28 -3.97
CA MET A 83 9.16 -0.18 -3.80
C MET A 83 8.51 -0.15 -2.42
N GLY A 84 8.69 -1.18 -1.58
CA GLY A 84 8.06 -1.33 -0.27
C GLY A 84 6.57 -1.68 -0.33
N LEU A 85 6.05 -2.08 -1.50
CA LEU A 85 4.62 -2.33 -1.70
C LEU A 85 4.18 -3.72 -1.21
N ILE A 86 5.09 -4.67 -1.23
CA ILE A 86 4.86 -6.04 -0.76
C ILE A 86 5.78 -6.39 0.40
N CYS A 87 5.49 -7.50 1.05
CA CYS A 87 6.40 -8.16 1.98
C CYS A 87 6.33 -9.68 1.78
N PHE A 88 7.41 -10.36 2.15
CA PHE A 88 7.50 -11.82 2.15
C PHE A 88 7.10 -12.36 3.51
N LYS A 89 6.18 -13.33 3.53
CA LYS A 89 5.80 -14.09 4.73
C LYS A 89 6.08 -15.56 4.48
N GLY A 90 7.35 -15.95 4.63
CA GLY A 90 7.85 -17.24 4.15
C GLY A 90 7.99 -17.22 2.63
N ASP A 91 7.38 -18.19 1.95
CA ASP A 91 7.28 -18.29 0.48
C ASP A 91 6.16 -17.42 -0.12
N ARG A 92 5.40 -16.73 0.73
CA ARG A 92 4.18 -16.01 0.36
C ARG A 92 4.42 -14.52 0.17
N ILE A 93 3.90 -13.97 -0.92
CA ILE A 93 3.87 -12.53 -1.17
C ILE A 93 2.55 -11.95 -0.67
N LYS A 94 2.63 -10.86 0.11
CA LYS A 94 1.46 -10.10 0.59
C LYS A 94 1.65 -8.60 0.40
N PRO A 95 0.58 -7.81 0.35
CA PRO A 95 0.68 -6.36 0.51
C PRO A 95 1.38 -6.04 1.83
N HIS A 96 2.26 -5.04 1.85
CA HIS A 96 3.02 -4.68 3.05
C HIS A 96 2.12 -4.22 4.20
N CYS A 97 0.97 -3.59 3.90
CA CYS A 97 0.03 -3.14 4.91
C CYS A 97 -1.40 -3.04 4.36
N GLU A 98 -2.40 -3.00 5.27
CA GLU A 98 -3.81 -2.90 4.90
C GLU A 98 -4.14 -1.58 4.19
N LEU A 99 -3.44 -0.49 4.50
CA LEU A 99 -3.58 0.78 3.78
C LEU A 99 -3.32 0.59 2.28
N TYR A 100 -2.23 -0.09 1.93
CA TYR A 100 -1.91 -0.35 0.54
C TYR A 100 -2.93 -1.29 -0.10
N ARG A 101 -3.32 -2.37 0.60
CA ARG A 101 -4.37 -3.27 0.09
C ARG A 101 -5.64 -2.49 -0.24
N ALA A 102 -6.19 -1.77 0.73
CA ALA A 102 -7.46 -1.05 0.58
C ALA A 102 -7.40 0.01 -0.51
N TYR A 103 -6.33 0.82 -0.54
CA TYR A 103 -6.18 1.90 -1.50
C TYR A 103 -5.98 1.39 -2.93
N PHE A 104 -5.01 0.49 -3.14
CA PHE A 104 -4.67 0.04 -4.49
C PHE A 104 -5.68 -0.95 -5.05
N ALA A 105 -6.40 -1.71 -4.23
CA ALA A 105 -7.52 -2.52 -4.72
C ALA A 105 -8.63 -1.65 -5.35
N LYS A 106 -8.94 -0.49 -4.75
CA LYS A 106 -9.90 0.49 -5.31
C LYS A 106 -9.34 1.21 -6.55
N GLN A 107 -8.08 1.63 -6.51
CA GLN A 107 -7.53 2.47 -7.56
C GLN A 107 -7.17 1.69 -8.83
N LEU A 108 -6.67 0.45 -8.68
CA LEU A 108 -6.27 -0.38 -9.82
C LEU A 108 -7.46 -1.09 -10.46
N SER A 109 -8.60 -1.23 -9.76
CA SER A 109 -9.83 -1.75 -10.36
C SER A 109 -10.45 -0.84 -11.41
N ALA A 110 -10.07 0.45 -11.43
CA ALA A 110 -10.58 1.45 -12.36
C ALA A 110 -9.84 1.49 -13.71
N ILE A 111 -8.86 0.59 -13.94
CA ILE A 111 -7.96 0.60 -15.11
C ILE A 111 -8.24 -0.58 -16.06
N VAL A 112 -9.46 -1.14 -16.02
CA VAL A 112 -9.91 -2.19 -16.98
C VAL A 112 -10.66 -1.56 -18.14
#